data_AF-F4RX64-F1
#
_entry.id   AF-F4RX64-F1
#
_cell.length_a   1.000
_cell.length_b   1.000
_cell.length_c   1.000
_cell.angle_alpha   90.00
_cell.angle_beta   90.00
_cell.angle_gamma   90.00
#
_symmetry.space_group_name_H-M   'P 1'
#
loop_
_entity.id
_entity.type
_entity.pdbx_description
1 polymer ?
#
loop_
_entity_poly.entity_id
_entity_poly.type
_entity_poly.pdbx_seq_one_letter_code
_entity_poly.pdbx_strand_id
1 'polypeptide(L)'
;MYESEPMYVVNQSQFLNTACKISTPLDPFDLLNVLKSIKKSYGRDLDTSQSNGPQPIDIDILMFDSQLTNKDHLKIPHIGIIAAHVLHPQHCVTIGSLLSRLTKSEPSTWFIFEPSDVIQKSLNQIKNGTDIIDIGGMSTRPGADEVTTKEEICRTVPVIQALRETHDVKCHISIDTFKSDVARAAAGATIVNDVSGGQADPNMLTTVAKLGVLIVLTHMRSDPKTMTSLIDYFFSSSLV
;
A
#
# COMPACT_ATOMS: atom_id res chain seq x y z
N MET A 1 2.17 -10.33 0.02
CA MET A 1 2.52 -11.24 1.14
C MET A 1 3.36 -12.37 0.57
N TYR A 2 4.26 -12.96 1.35
CA TYR A 2 5.08 -14.11 0.95
C TYR A 2 5.31 -15.06 2.12
N GLU A 3 5.46 -16.35 1.84
CA GLU A 3 5.75 -17.37 2.85
C GLU A 3 7.26 -17.67 2.92
N SER A 4 7.76 -18.00 4.11
CA SER A 4 9.15 -18.43 4.29
C SER A 4 9.29 -19.45 5.42
N GLU A 5 10.28 -20.33 5.28
CA GLU A 5 10.70 -21.22 6.37
C GLU A 5 11.19 -20.40 7.58
N PRO A 6 10.99 -20.92 8.81
CA PRO A 6 11.55 -20.32 10.00
C PRO A 6 13.07 -20.21 9.99
N MET A 7 13.61 -19.03 10.32
CA MET A 7 15.05 -18.79 10.30
C MET A 7 15.78 -19.35 11.54
N TYR A 8 15.15 -19.35 12.72
CA TYR A 8 15.81 -19.65 13.99
C TYR A 8 15.21 -20.88 14.69
N VAL A 9 13.91 -20.83 14.99
CA VAL A 9 13.19 -21.98 15.56
C VAL A 9 12.55 -22.76 14.40
N VAL A 10 13.25 -23.78 13.90
CA VAL A 10 12.85 -24.52 12.69
C VAL A 10 11.67 -25.49 12.90
N ASN A 11 11.33 -25.81 14.14
CA ASN A 11 10.19 -26.67 14.48
C ASN A 11 8.93 -25.83 14.76
N GLN A 12 8.47 -25.08 13.76
CA GLN A 12 7.25 -24.27 13.81
C GLN A 12 6.67 -24.09 12.40
N SER A 13 5.47 -23.51 12.30
CA SER A 13 4.86 -23.19 11.00
C SER A 13 5.66 -22.15 10.22
N GLN A 14 5.52 -22.16 8.89
CA GLN A 14 6.09 -21.14 8.01
C GLN A 14 5.58 -19.74 8.39
N PHE A 15 6.43 -18.74 8.15
CA PHE A 15 6.07 -17.33 8.35
C PHE A 15 5.32 -16.80 7.14
N LEU A 16 4.24 -16.06 7.37
CA LEU A 16 3.61 -15.20 6.38
C LEU A 16 4.08 -13.76 6.58
N ASN A 17 4.78 -13.23 5.58
CA ASN A 17 5.45 -11.94 5.66
C ASN A 17 4.80 -10.91 4.73
N THR A 18 4.83 -9.65 5.13
CA THR A 18 4.41 -8.51 4.29
C THR A 18 5.14 -7.25 4.71
N ALA A 19 5.22 -6.28 3.81
CA ALA A 19 5.68 -4.94 4.11
C ALA A 19 4.67 -3.93 3.56
N CYS A 20 4.47 -2.83 4.27
CA CYS A 20 3.64 -1.73 3.82
C CYS A 20 4.39 -0.41 4.02
N LYS A 21 4.09 0.56 3.15
CA LYS A 21 4.51 1.95 3.33
C LYS A 21 3.39 2.68 4.05
N ILE A 22 3.73 3.39 5.12
CA ILE A 22 2.79 4.24 5.86
C ILE A 22 3.27 5.69 5.84
N SER A 23 2.35 6.62 6.02
CA SER A 23 2.66 8.00 6.40
C SER A 23 2.15 8.20 7.82
N THR A 24 2.98 8.82 8.66
CA THR A 24 2.67 9.01 10.09
C THR A 24 3.25 10.33 10.57
N PRO A 25 2.56 11.07 11.45
CA PRO A 25 3.12 12.24 12.12
C PRO A 25 4.06 11.86 13.29
N LEU A 26 4.06 10.59 13.70
CA LEU A 26 4.87 10.11 14.81
C LEU A 26 6.35 10.06 14.42
N ASP A 27 7.22 10.41 15.36
CA ASP A 27 8.64 10.10 15.19
C ASP A 27 8.88 8.57 15.29
N PRO A 28 10.07 8.08 14.88
CA PRO A 28 10.31 6.65 14.81
C PRO A 28 10.23 5.92 16.16
N PHE A 29 10.53 6.58 17.28
CA PHE A 29 10.45 5.99 18.61
C PHE A 29 9.00 5.89 19.08
N ASP A 30 8.20 6.93 18.83
CA ASP A 30 6.77 6.91 19.11
C ASP A 30 6.06 5.86 18.25
N LEU A 31 6.41 5.77 16.97
CA LEU A 31 5.93 4.71 16.08
C LEU A 31 6.30 3.33 16.63
N LEU A 32 7.54 3.13 17.09
CA LEU A 32 7.99 1.85 17.66
C LEU A 32 7.15 1.46 18.87
N ASN A 33 6.79 2.42 19.74
CA ASN A 33 5.95 2.18 20.91
C ASN A 33 4.53 1.77 20.51
N VAL A 34 3.96 2.41 19.48
CA VAL A 34 2.66 2.01 18.91
C VAL A 34 2.74 0.58 18.36
N LEU A 35 3.77 0.25 17.58
CA LEU A 35 3.93 -1.10 17.03
C LEU A 35 4.06 -2.16 18.15
N LYS A 36 4.81 -1.88 19.21
CA LYS A 36 4.90 -2.77 20.38
C LYS A 36 3.53 -2.99 21.03
N SER A 37 2.72 -1.95 21.15
CA SER A 37 1.35 -2.04 21.69
C SER A 37 0.44 -2.93 20.83
N ILE A 38 0.51 -2.77 19.50
CA ILE A 38 -0.25 -3.61 18.55
C ILE A 38 0.18 -5.07 18.66
N LYS A 39 1.48 -5.36 18.69
CA LYS A 39 1.97 -6.74 18.87
C LYS A 39 1.42 -7.36 20.16
N LYS A 40 1.41 -6.59 21.25
CA LYS A 40 0.88 -7.03 22.54
C LYS A 40 -0.62 -7.32 22.48
N SER A 41 -1.42 -6.47 21.82
CA SER A 41 -2.87 -6.69 21.72
C SER A 41 -3.25 -7.92 20.88
N TYR A 42 -2.38 -8.33 19.96
CA TYR A 42 -2.51 -9.56 19.17
C TYR A 42 -1.89 -10.80 19.83
N GLY A 43 -1.64 -10.75 21.15
CA GLY A 43 -1.26 -11.92 21.93
C GLY A 43 0.25 -12.16 22.03
N ARG A 44 1.10 -11.16 21.76
CA ARG A 44 2.53 -11.24 22.11
C ARG A 44 2.70 -11.12 23.62
N ASP A 45 2.93 -12.24 24.27
CA ASP A 45 3.34 -12.28 25.67
C ASP A 45 4.84 -11.96 25.79
N LEU A 46 5.15 -10.72 26.17
CA LEU A 46 6.52 -10.23 26.29
C LEU A 46 7.28 -10.89 27.45
N ASP A 47 6.56 -11.48 28.42
CA ASP A 47 7.15 -12.03 29.64
C ASP A 47 7.48 -13.53 29.54
N THR A 48 6.86 -14.25 28.59
CA THR A 48 7.03 -15.71 28.44
C THR A 48 7.63 -16.14 27.09
N SER A 49 7.77 -15.22 26.13
CA SER A 49 8.26 -15.55 24.79
C SER A 49 9.75 -15.91 24.75
N GLN A 50 10.08 -17.07 24.16
CA GLN A 50 11.45 -17.40 23.79
C GLN A 50 11.95 -16.39 22.76
N SER A 51 13.18 -15.87 22.94
CA SER A 51 13.82 -15.02 21.93
C SER A 51 13.85 -15.74 20.58
N ASN A 52 13.35 -15.07 19.52
CA ASN A 52 13.17 -15.62 18.16
C ASN A 52 12.20 -16.81 18.03
N GLY A 53 11.31 -17.01 18.99
CA GLY A 53 10.24 -18.00 18.92
C GLY A 53 9.09 -17.62 17.97
N PRO A 54 8.10 -18.50 17.79
CA PRO A 54 6.93 -18.23 16.96
C PRO A 54 6.12 -17.09 17.55
N GLN A 55 5.69 -16.16 16.71
CA GLN A 55 4.90 -15.00 17.11
C GLN A 55 3.62 -14.92 16.28
N PRO A 56 2.46 -14.62 16.89
CA PRO A 56 1.22 -14.39 16.14
C PRO A 56 1.33 -13.22 15.15
N ILE A 57 2.08 -12.17 15.53
CA ILE A 57 2.39 -11.04 14.66
C ILE A 57 3.72 -10.40 15.09
N ASP A 58 4.54 -10.02 14.12
CA ASP A 58 5.73 -9.20 14.33
C ASP A 58 5.74 -8.04 13.33
N ILE A 59 5.97 -6.82 13.84
CA ILE A 59 5.87 -5.59 13.05
C ILE A 59 7.07 -4.70 13.36
N ASP A 60 7.95 -4.51 12.37
CA ASP A 60 9.17 -3.73 12.56
C ASP A 60 9.24 -2.53 11.64
N ILE A 61 9.85 -1.45 12.14
CA ILE A 61 10.14 -0.27 11.32
C ILE A 61 11.33 -0.61 10.44
N LEU A 62 11.05 -0.78 9.16
CA LEU A 62 12.05 -1.17 8.20
C LEU A 62 12.97 0.01 7.83
N MET A 63 12.36 1.12 7.43
CA MET A 63 12.97 2.40 7.09
C MET A 63 12.06 3.54 7.57
N PHE A 64 12.63 4.72 7.79
CA PHE A 64 11.86 5.92 8.15
C PHE A 64 12.48 7.13 7.45
N ASP A 65 11.85 7.57 6.35
CA ASP A 65 12.39 8.58 5.44
C ASP A 65 13.89 8.35 5.13
N SER A 66 14.71 9.40 5.28
CA SER A 66 16.17 9.35 5.17
C SER A 66 16.86 9.29 6.54
N GLN A 67 16.13 8.98 7.63
CA GLN A 67 16.69 9.00 8.97
C GLN A 67 17.60 7.80 9.23
N LEU A 68 18.68 8.06 9.97
CA LEU A 68 19.60 7.05 10.47
C LEU A 68 19.61 7.13 12.01
N THR A 69 19.20 6.08 12.68
CA THR A 69 19.29 5.98 14.15
C THR A 69 19.84 4.65 14.60
N ASN A 70 20.62 4.67 15.68
CA ASN A 70 21.15 3.51 16.36
C ASN A 70 21.14 3.81 17.86
N LYS A 71 19.94 4.07 18.39
CA LYS A 71 19.71 4.53 19.77
C LYS A 71 18.57 3.73 20.37
N ASP A 72 18.65 3.44 21.67
CA ASP A 72 17.54 2.95 22.50
C ASP A 72 16.68 1.86 21.85
N HIS A 73 17.26 0.68 21.64
CA HIS A 73 16.61 -0.50 21.03
C HIS A 73 15.96 -0.27 19.65
N LEU A 74 16.18 0.89 19.01
CA LEU A 74 15.71 1.21 17.67
C LEU A 74 16.89 1.48 16.74
N LYS A 75 17.01 0.63 15.71
CA LYS A 75 17.97 0.79 14.62
C LYS A 75 17.20 1.11 13.36
N ILE A 76 17.51 2.23 12.73
CA ILE A 76 16.94 2.65 11.44
C ILE A 76 18.11 3.00 10.51
N PRO A 77 18.17 2.40 9.32
CA PRO A 77 17.35 1.25 8.90
C PRO A 77 17.50 0.06 9.86
N HIS A 78 16.48 -0.81 9.94
CA HIS A 78 16.50 -1.99 10.82
C HIS A 78 17.81 -2.79 10.64
N ILE A 79 18.30 -3.52 11.64
CA ILE A 79 19.56 -4.30 11.45
C ILE A 79 19.38 -5.49 10.50
N GLY A 80 18.14 -5.99 10.39
CA GLY A 80 17.72 -6.87 9.28
C GLY A 80 17.62 -6.13 7.94
N ILE A 81 17.78 -4.81 7.95
CA ILE A 81 17.80 -3.84 6.84
C ILE A 81 19.15 -3.13 6.73
N ILE A 82 20.21 -3.90 6.53
CA ILE A 82 21.21 -3.46 5.53
C ILE A 82 20.55 -3.65 4.15
N ALA A 83 19.42 -2.99 3.91
CA ALA A 83 18.41 -3.36 2.91
C ALA A 83 17.87 -2.24 2.02
N ALA A 84 18.71 -1.28 1.67
CA ALA A 84 18.69 -0.90 0.25
C ALA A 84 19.00 -2.12 -0.66
N HIS A 85 19.48 -3.24 -0.07
CA HIS A 85 19.88 -4.50 -0.68
C HIS A 85 19.19 -5.78 -0.15
N VAL A 86 18.08 -5.75 0.61
CA VAL A 86 17.39 -7.02 0.96
C VAL A 86 16.74 -7.54 -0.28
N LEU A 87 17.32 -8.64 -0.75
CA LEU A 87 16.83 -9.43 -1.84
C LEU A 87 15.51 -10.05 -1.41
N HIS A 88 14.46 -9.78 -2.17
CA HIS A 88 13.26 -10.57 -2.15
C HIS A 88 13.67 -12.04 -2.34
N PRO A 89 13.39 -12.94 -1.39
CA PRO A 89 14.04 -14.25 -1.32
C PRO A 89 13.77 -15.15 -2.54
N GLN A 90 12.68 -14.91 -3.27
CA GLN A 90 12.36 -15.62 -4.52
C GLN A 90 12.80 -14.89 -5.79
N HIS A 91 12.97 -13.56 -5.74
CA HIS A 91 13.21 -12.75 -6.94
C HIS A 91 14.64 -12.20 -7.00
N CYS A 92 15.41 -12.33 -5.93
CA CYS A 92 16.79 -11.85 -5.82
C CYS A 92 16.95 -10.38 -6.26
N VAL A 93 15.96 -9.54 -5.94
CA VAL A 93 15.96 -8.09 -6.20
C VAL A 93 15.65 -7.33 -4.93
N THR A 94 16.16 -6.11 -4.78
CA THR A 94 15.99 -5.38 -3.54
C THR A 94 14.52 -5.03 -3.30
N ILE A 95 14.04 -5.00 -2.05
CA ILE A 95 12.67 -4.54 -1.75
C ILE A 95 12.43 -3.13 -2.30
N GLY A 96 13.44 -2.25 -2.27
CA GLY A 96 13.38 -0.94 -2.94
C GLY A 96 13.19 -1.04 -4.46
N SER A 97 13.86 -2.00 -5.12
CA SER A 97 13.67 -2.29 -6.55
C SER A 97 12.29 -2.88 -6.85
N LEU A 98 11.75 -3.70 -5.94
CA LEU A 98 10.40 -4.25 -6.08
C LEU A 98 9.36 -3.12 -5.97
N LEU A 99 9.52 -2.22 -5.00
CA LEU A 99 8.65 -1.06 -4.81
C LEU A 99 8.77 -0.02 -5.94
N SER A 100 9.96 0.13 -6.55
CA SER A 100 10.11 1.05 -7.69
C SER A 100 9.40 0.58 -8.97
N ARG A 101 9.00 -0.69 -9.02
CA ARG A 101 8.24 -1.26 -10.14
C ARG A 101 6.73 -1.11 -9.98
N LEU A 102 6.27 -0.55 -8.86
CA LEU A 102 4.93 -0.01 -8.70
C LEU A 102 4.99 1.50 -8.99
N THR A 103 4.34 1.95 -10.06
CA THR A 103 4.31 3.37 -10.41
C THR A 103 2.89 3.89 -10.51
N LYS A 104 2.69 5.13 -10.08
CA LYS A 104 1.43 5.85 -10.23
C LYS A 104 1.45 6.69 -11.51
N SER A 105 0.39 6.60 -12.30
CA SER A 105 0.19 7.42 -13.48
C SER A 105 -1.00 8.34 -13.27
N GLU A 106 -0.69 9.63 -13.23
CA GLU A 106 -1.60 10.74 -12.98
C GLU A 106 -1.28 11.84 -13.98
N PRO A 107 -2.26 12.71 -14.32
CA PRO A 107 -2.03 13.84 -15.21
C PRO A 107 -0.97 14.78 -14.65
N SER A 108 -0.32 15.53 -15.53
CA SER A 108 0.70 16.52 -15.16
C SER A 108 0.11 17.65 -14.31
N THR A 109 -1.16 17.99 -14.52
CA THR A 109 -1.94 18.93 -13.69
C THR A 109 -3.35 18.39 -13.48
N TRP A 110 -3.95 18.60 -12.32
CA TRP A 110 -5.32 18.15 -12.04
C TRP A 110 -6.40 19.11 -12.58
N PHE A 111 -6.01 20.31 -13.00
CA PHE A 111 -6.91 21.32 -13.60
C PHE A 111 -7.35 20.96 -15.02
N ILE A 112 -6.53 20.19 -15.74
CA ILE A 112 -6.80 19.71 -17.10
C ILE A 112 -6.43 18.22 -17.13
N PHE A 113 -7.43 17.36 -17.31
CA PHE A 113 -7.21 15.91 -17.44
C PHE A 113 -7.34 15.52 -18.91
N GLU A 114 -6.21 15.27 -19.56
CA GLU A 114 -6.16 14.69 -20.90
C GLU A 114 -5.76 13.20 -20.81
N PRO A 115 -6.63 12.25 -21.20
CA PRO A 115 -6.30 10.83 -21.18
C PRO A 115 -5.00 10.49 -21.94
N SER A 116 -4.71 11.21 -23.04
CA SER A 116 -3.49 11.01 -23.84
C SER A 116 -2.22 11.21 -23.02
N ASP A 117 -2.21 12.17 -22.10
CA ASP A 117 -1.03 12.47 -21.28
C ASP A 117 -0.75 11.33 -20.32
N VAL A 118 -1.80 10.81 -19.68
CA VAL A 118 -1.71 9.67 -18.76
C VAL A 118 -1.32 8.41 -19.52
N ILE A 119 -1.84 8.20 -20.73
CA ILE A 119 -1.44 7.07 -21.59
C ILE A 119 0.05 7.15 -21.92
N GLN A 120 0.54 8.28 -22.44
CA GLN A 120 1.95 8.45 -22.79
C GLN A 120 2.87 8.24 -21.59
N LYS A 121 2.52 8.80 -20.43
CA LYS A 121 3.26 8.61 -19.18
C LYS A 121 3.29 7.15 -18.75
N SER A 122 2.14 6.47 -18.82
CA SER A 122 2.03 5.05 -18.48
C SER A 122 2.88 4.18 -19.41
N LEU A 123 2.84 4.42 -20.72
CA LEU A 123 3.66 3.70 -21.69
C LEU A 123 5.17 3.90 -21.45
N ASN A 124 5.59 5.10 -21.06
CA ASN A 124 6.98 5.36 -20.69
C ASN A 124 7.38 4.62 -19.41
N GLN A 125 6.52 4.60 -18.39
CA GLN A 125 6.72 3.83 -17.17
C GLN A 125 6.82 2.32 -17.46
N ILE A 126 5.97 1.79 -18.34
CA ILE A 126 5.99 0.38 -18.79
C ILE A 126 7.30 0.05 -19.49
N LYS A 127 7.75 0.90 -20.43
CA LYS A 127 9.05 0.75 -21.11
C LYS A 127 10.22 0.73 -20.14
N ASN A 128 10.10 1.42 -19.00
CA ASN A 128 11.11 1.46 -17.95
C ASN A 128 11.01 0.29 -16.95
N GLY A 129 10.18 -0.73 -17.21
CA GLY A 129 10.10 -1.95 -16.40
C GLY A 129 9.12 -1.87 -15.22
N THR A 130 8.05 -1.11 -15.35
CA THR A 130 6.94 -1.10 -14.37
C THR A 130 6.19 -2.43 -14.40
N ASP A 131 6.04 -3.08 -13.24
CA ASP A 131 5.28 -4.33 -13.08
C ASP A 131 3.79 -4.06 -12.79
N ILE A 132 3.48 -2.93 -12.13
CA ILE A 132 2.11 -2.50 -11.82
C ILE A 132 1.99 -1.01 -12.08
N ILE A 133 1.02 -0.61 -12.90
CA ILE A 133 0.67 0.79 -13.14
C ILE A 133 -0.63 1.13 -12.43
N ASP A 134 -0.62 2.18 -11.62
CA ASP A 134 -1.78 2.63 -10.85
C ASP A 134 -2.38 3.88 -11.49
N ILE A 135 -3.61 3.76 -12.01
CA ILE A 135 -4.32 4.81 -12.75
C ILE A 135 -5.30 5.51 -11.83
N GLY A 136 -5.11 6.81 -11.60
CA GLY A 136 -6.00 7.63 -10.77
C GLY A 136 -6.76 8.68 -11.57
N GLY A 137 -8.09 8.75 -11.38
CA GLY A 137 -8.94 9.79 -11.98
C GLY A 137 -9.16 11.01 -11.08
N MET A 138 -8.73 10.91 -9.82
CA MET A 138 -8.98 11.88 -8.77
C MET A 138 -7.74 12.06 -7.89
N SER A 139 -7.54 13.28 -7.38
CA SER A 139 -6.48 13.54 -6.43
C SER A 139 -6.94 13.18 -5.01
N THR A 140 -6.13 12.40 -4.31
CA THR A 140 -6.33 12.08 -2.88
C THR A 140 -5.45 12.95 -1.97
N ARG A 141 -4.87 14.03 -2.52
CA ARG A 141 -4.04 14.98 -1.76
C ARG A 141 -4.90 15.76 -0.74
N PRO A 142 -4.33 16.17 0.41
CA PRO A 142 -5.06 16.96 1.39
C PRO A 142 -5.70 18.20 0.78
N GLY A 143 -7.00 18.37 1.03
CA GLY A 143 -7.78 19.52 0.53
C GLY A 143 -8.19 19.45 -0.95
N ALA A 144 -7.96 18.33 -1.65
CA ALA A 144 -8.44 18.16 -3.02
C ALA A 144 -9.97 18.08 -3.09
N ASP A 145 -10.54 18.62 -4.17
CA ASP A 145 -11.95 18.45 -4.46
C ASP A 145 -12.22 17.05 -5.02
N GLU A 146 -13.32 16.47 -4.56
CA GLU A 146 -13.82 15.22 -5.10
C GLU A 146 -14.44 15.46 -6.47
N VAL A 147 -14.17 14.53 -7.39
CA VAL A 147 -14.82 14.49 -8.69
C VAL A 147 -16.00 13.54 -8.67
N THR A 148 -16.99 13.78 -9.52
CA THR A 148 -18.15 12.88 -9.63
C THR A 148 -17.74 11.50 -10.14
N THR A 149 -18.49 10.45 -9.81
CA THR A 149 -18.28 9.08 -10.35
C THR A 149 -18.17 9.09 -11.87
N LYS A 150 -19.06 9.83 -12.55
CA LYS A 150 -19.09 9.94 -14.01
C LYS A 150 -17.80 10.56 -14.55
N GLU A 151 -17.33 11.63 -13.90
CA GLU A 151 -16.11 12.29 -14.29
C GLU A 151 -14.87 11.41 -14.09
N GLU A 152 -14.78 10.71 -12.96
CA GLU A 152 -13.70 9.76 -12.69
C GLU A 152 -13.65 8.63 -13.73
N ILE A 153 -14.82 8.08 -14.10
CA ILE A 153 -14.96 7.09 -15.18
C ILE A 153 -14.46 7.67 -16.52
N CYS A 154 -14.89 8.87 -16.89
CA CYS A 154 -14.45 9.52 -18.13
C CYS A 154 -12.93 9.73 -18.18
N ARG A 155 -12.30 9.92 -17.02
CA ARG A 155 -10.85 10.11 -16.90
C ARG A 155 -10.08 8.79 -16.97
N THR A 156 -10.54 7.74 -16.30
CA THR A 156 -9.74 6.51 -16.11
C THR A 156 -10.02 5.43 -17.14
N VAL A 157 -11.27 5.22 -17.54
CA VAL A 157 -11.66 4.11 -18.43
C VAL A 157 -10.99 4.19 -19.80
N PRO A 158 -10.94 5.35 -20.49
CA PRO A 158 -10.26 5.45 -21.79
C PRO A 158 -8.76 5.14 -21.69
N VAL A 159 -8.12 5.51 -20.59
CA VAL A 159 -6.70 5.22 -20.34
C VAL A 159 -6.48 3.72 -20.22
N ILE A 160 -7.29 3.04 -19.39
CA ILE A 160 -7.17 1.59 -19.16
C ILE A 160 -7.43 0.81 -20.45
N GLN A 161 -8.44 1.21 -21.23
CA GLN A 161 -8.77 0.60 -22.51
C GLN A 161 -7.61 0.74 -23.51
N ALA A 162 -7.09 1.96 -23.70
CA ALA A 162 -5.98 2.20 -24.62
C ALA A 162 -4.70 1.43 -24.24
N LEU A 163 -4.42 1.31 -22.93
CA LEU A 163 -3.28 0.52 -22.45
C LEU A 163 -3.49 -0.99 -22.73
N ARG A 164 -4.71 -1.51 -22.61
CA ARG A 164 -5.01 -2.93 -22.92
C ARG A 164 -5.03 -3.25 -24.41
N GLU A 165 -5.38 -2.29 -25.26
CA GLU A 165 -5.27 -2.42 -26.71
C GLU A 165 -3.81 -2.46 -27.18
N THR A 166 -2.88 -1.96 -26.37
CA THR A 166 -1.45 -1.99 -26.67
C THR A 166 -0.87 -3.38 -26.37
N HIS A 167 -0.54 -4.14 -27.41
CA HIS A 167 -0.08 -5.55 -27.31
C HIS A 167 1.19 -5.79 -26.47
N ASP A 168 1.99 -4.75 -26.21
CA ASP A 168 3.23 -4.84 -25.42
C ASP A 168 3.03 -4.67 -23.90
N VAL A 169 1.79 -4.41 -23.45
CA VAL A 169 1.51 -4.18 -22.03
C VAL A 169 1.39 -5.51 -21.29
N LYS A 170 2.50 -5.91 -20.63
CA LYS A 170 2.58 -7.10 -19.77
C LYS A 170 2.37 -6.81 -18.29
N CYS A 171 2.36 -5.54 -17.89
CA CYS A 171 2.20 -5.14 -16.49
C CYS A 171 0.75 -5.30 -16.01
N HIS A 172 0.58 -5.41 -14.70
CA HIS A 172 -0.74 -5.27 -14.08
C HIS A 172 -1.19 -3.81 -14.16
N ILE A 173 -2.52 -3.61 -14.22
CA ILE A 173 -3.12 -2.28 -14.19
C ILE A 173 -4.01 -2.24 -12.96
N SER A 174 -3.73 -1.28 -12.09
CA SER A 174 -4.50 -0.94 -10.90
C SER A 174 -5.35 0.30 -11.18
N ILE A 175 -6.60 0.30 -10.70
CA ILE A 175 -7.45 1.48 -10.66
C ILE A 175 -7.45 2.04 -9.23
N ASP A 176 -6.94 3.27 -9.05
CA ASP A 176 -6.95 4.01 -7.78
C ASP A 176 -8.31 4.68 -7.59
N THR A 177 -9.21 4.00 -6.89
CA THR A 177 -10.57 4.48 -6.64
C THR A 177 -11.16 3.85 -5.38
N PHE A 178 -11.96 4.64 -4.67
CA PHE A 178 -12.79 4.18 -3.56
C PHE A 178 -14.28 4.06 -3.95
N LYS A 179 -14.62 4.22 -5.24
CA LYS A 179 -16.00 4.16 -5.76
C LYS A 179 -16.22 2.86 -6.53
N SER A 180 -17.15 2.03 -6.07
CA SER A 180 -17.38 0.70 -6.64
C SER A 180 -17.85 0.75 -8.10
N ASP A 181 -18.62 1.77 -8.50
CA ASP A 181 -19.05 1.95 -9.88
C ASP A 181 -17.88 2.31 -10.83
N VAL A 182 -16.86 3.03 -10.34
CA VAL A 182 -15.63 3.30 -11.10
C VAL A 182 -14.84 1.99 -11.27
N ALA A 183 -14.66 1.24 -10.19
CA ALA A 183 -14.01 -0.07 -10.23
C ALA A 183 -14.71 -1.04 -11.21
N ARG A 184 -16.05 -1.03 -11.24
CA ARG A 184 -16.85 -1.83 -12.17
C ARG A 184 -16.68 -1.40 -13.63
N ALA A 185 -16.58 -0.10 -13.89
CA ALA A 185 -16.42 0.45 -15.23
C ALA A 185 -14.99 0.28 -15.78
N ALA A 186 -13.99 0.16 -14.89
CA ALA A 186 -12.57 0.01 -15.21
C ALA A 186 -12.19 -1.39 -15.78
N ALA A 187 -12.94 -1.87 -16.76
CA ALA A 187 -12.68 -3.13 -17.44
C ALA A 187 -11.25 -3.15 -18.01
N GLY A 188 -10.49 -4.19 -17.66
CA GLY A 188 -9.08 -4.32 -18.01
C GLY A 188 -8.13 -3.99 -16.85
N ALA A 189 -8.57 -3.33 -15.79
CA ALA A 189 -7.83 -3.32 -14.53
C ALA A 189 -7.85 -4.73 -13.90
N THR A 190 -6.72 -5.16 -13.34
CA THR A 190 -6.56 -6.44 -12.63
C THR A 190 -6.41 -6.26 -11.12
N ILE A 191 -6.35 -5.01 -10.66
CA ILE A 191 -6.24 -4.62 -9.27
C ILE A 191 -7.15 -3.40 -9.02
N VAL A 192 -7.83 -3.36 -7.88
CA VAL A 192 -8.48 -2.16 -7.35
C VAL A 192 -7.67 -1.68 -6.15
N ASN A 193 -7.23 -0.42 -6.18
CA ASN A 193 -6.53 0.23 -5.07
C ASN A 193 -7.51 1.18 -4.36
N ASP A 194 -8.03 0.74 -3.21
CA ASP A 194 -8.98 1.50 -2.40
C ASP A 194 -8.29 2.07 -1.16
N VAL A 195 -7.97 3.37 -1.23
CA VAL A 195 -7.33 4.09 -0.13
C VAL A 195 -8.19 4.24 1.12
N SER A 196 -9.51 4.05 1.01
CA SER A 196 -10.45 4.11 2.13
C SER A 196 -10.53 2.80 2.93
N GLY A 197 -9.91 1.72 2.43
CA GLY A 197 -10.00 0.41 3.07
C GLY A 197 -11.38 -0.23 2.95
N GLY A 198 -12.11 0.04 1.86
CA GLY A 198 -13.46 -0.47 1.63
C GLY A 198 -14.54 0.25 2.43
N GLN A 199 -14.22 1.36 3.09
CA GLN A 199 -15.14 2.06 3.98
C GLN A 199 -15.94 3.17 3.28
N ALA A 200 -15.41 3.76 2.20
CA ALA A 200 -16.07 4.88 1.53
C ALA A 200 -17.29 4.43 0.70
N ASP A 201 -17.27 3.21 0.14
CA ASP A 201 -18.37 2.63 -0.61
C ASP A 201 -18.68 1.21 -0.11
N PRO A 202 -19.85 0.96 0.51
CA PRO A 202 -20.19 -0.35 1.05
C PRO A 202 -20.28 -1.45 -0.01
N ASN A 203 -20.40 -1.10 -1.29
CA ASN A 203 -20.46 -2.06 -2.40
C ASN A 203 -19.07 -2.41 -2.95
N MET A 204 -17.99 -1.79 -2.47
CA MET A 204 -16.64 -1.98 -3.02
C MET A 204 -16.20 -3.45 -2.96
N LEU A 205 -16.19 -4.05 -1.77
CA LEU A 205 -15.72 -5.42 -1.58
C LEU A 205 -16.55 -6.43 -2.38
N THR A 206 -17.87 -6.25 -2.37
CA THR A 206 -18.79 -7.10 -3.16
C THR A 206 -18.53 -6.94 -4.67
N THR A 207 -18.26 -5.72 -5.13
CA THR A 207 -17.96 -5.45 -6.55
C THR A 207 -16.65 -6.11 -6.95
N VAL A 208 -15.58 -5.94 -6.17
CA VAL A 208 -14.28 -6.56 -6.48
C VAL A 208 -14.36 -8.09 -6.47
N ALA A 209 -15.08 -8.68 -5.50
CA ALA A 209 -15.33 -10.11 -5.47
C ALA A 209 -16.04 -10.62 -6.74
N LYS A 210 -17.04 -9.89 -7.25
CA LYS A 210 -17.74 -10.23 -8.50
C LYS A 210 -16.87 -10.05 -9.74
N LEU A 211 -15.97 -9.07 -9.75
CA LEU A 211 -15.04 -8.83 -10.85
C LEU A 211 -13.91 -9.87 -10.90
N GLY A 212 -13.62 -10.55 -9.79
CA GLY A 212 -12.55 -11.54 -9.71
C GLY A 212 -11.15 -10.94 -9.82
N VAL A 213 -10.98 -9.69 -9.39
CA VAL A 213 -9.71 -8.93 -9.43
C VAL A 213 -9.11 -8.80 -8.03
N LEU A 214 -7.83 -8.44 -7.95
CA LEU A 214 -7.17 -8.19 -6.67
C LEU A 214 -7.65 -6.87 -6.06
N ILE A 215 -7.59 -6.75 -4.73
CA ILE A 215 -7.84 -5.50 -4.02
C ILE A 215 -6.66 -5.15 -3.11
N VAL A 216 -6.29 -3.87 -3.11
CA VAL A 216 -5.38 -3.25 -2.14
C VAL A 216 -6.22 -2.37 -1.23
N LEU A 217 -6.12 -2.61 0.08
CA LEU A 217 -6.81 -1.83 1.11
C LEU A 217 -5.78 -1.02 1.89
N THR A 218 -6.01 0.29 1.98
CA THR A 218 -5.16 1.18 2.79
C THR A 218 -5.92 1.63 4.04
N HIS A 219 -5.19 1.90 5.13
CA HIS A 219 -5.75 2.52 6.31
C HIS A 219 -5.78 4.05 6.16
N MET A 220 -6.96 4.66 6.26
CA MET A 220 -7.20 6.10 6.25
C MET A 220 -8.27 6.47 7.29
N ARG A 221 -8.19 7.65 7.90
CA ARG A 221 -9.24 8.18 8.80
C ARG A 221 -10.01 9.30 8.10
N SER A 222 -11.32 9.10 7.95
CA SER A 222 -12.25 10.00 7.25
C SER A 222 -11.93 10.16 5.76
N ASP A 223 -11.60 11.37 5.29
CA ASP A 223 -11.50 11.73 3.87
C ASP A 223 -10.37 12.76 3.61
N PRO A 224 -9.97 13.03 2.35
CA PRO A 224 -8.90 13.98 2.03
C PRO A 224 -9.06 15.41 2.56
N LYS A 225 -10.27 15.85 2.94
CA LYS A 225 -10.51 17.19 3.51
C LYS A 225 -10.29 17.21 5.01
N THR A 226 -10.49 16.08 5.70
CA THR A 226 -10.51 16.00 7.17
C THR A 226 -9.44 15.09 7.76
N MET A 227 -8.75 14.27 6.95
CA MET A 227 -7.73 13.32 7.43
C MET A 227 -6.60 14.00 8.21
N THR A 228 -6.29 15.27 7.91
CA THR A 228 -5.24 16.03 8.60
C THR A 228 -5.63 16.51 10.00
N SER A 229 -6.93 16.55 10.33
CA SER A 229 -7.42 16.89 11.67
C SER A 229 -7.66 15.67 12.55
N LEU A 230 -7.60 14.46 12.00
CA LEU A 230 -7.82 13.18 12.70
C LEU A 230 -6.51 12.40 12.91
N ILE A 231 -5.44 13.12 13.24
CA ILE A 231 -4.11 12.55 13.46
C ILE A 231 -3.91 11.96 14.86
N ASP A 232 -4.81 12.27 15.80
CA ASP A 232 -4.73 11.79 17.19
C ASP A 232 -5.40 10.42 17.34
N TYR A 233 -4.59 9.39 17.63
CA TYR A 233 -5.06 8.03 17.90
C TYR A 233 -5.20 7.84 19.41
N PHE A 234 -6.41 8.09 19.94
CA PHE A 234 -6.69 7.84 21.35
C PHE A 234 -6.98 6.35 21.58
N PHE A 235 -6.22 5.73 22.47
CA PHE A 235 -6.54 4.41 23.00
C PHE A 235 -7.50 4.58 24.19
N SER A 236 -8.73 4.05 24.07
CA SER A 236 -9.59 3.92 25.25
C SER A 236 -9.00 2.87 26.18
N SER A 237 -8.55 3.28 27.36
CA SER A 237 -8.05 2.43 28.45
C SER A 237 -9.17 1.63 29.15
N SER A 238 -10.16 1.13 28.39
CA SER A 238 -11.32 0.41 28.88
C SER A 238 -11.16 -1.12 28.87
N LEU A 239 -9.93 -1.60 28.97
CA LEU A 239 -9.60 -3.00 29.23
C LEU A 239 -8.59 -3.04 30.38
N VAL A 240 -9.11 -2.89 31.59
CA VAL A 240 -8.50 -3.39 32.83
C VAL A 240 -9.38 -4.51 33.33
#